data_AF-A0A844DFD1-F1
#
_entry.id   AF-A0A844DFD1-F1
#
_cell.length_a   1.000
_cell.length_b   1.000
_cell.length_c   1.000
_cell.angle_alpha   90.00
_cell.angle_beta   90.00
_cell.angle_gamma   90.00
#
_symmetry.space_group_name_H-M   'P 1'
#
loop_
_entity.id
_entity.type
_entity.pdbx_description
1 polymer ?
#
loop_
_entity_poly.entity_id
_entity_poly.type
_entity_poly.pdbx_seq_one_letter_code
_entity_poly.pdbx_strand_id
1 'polypeptide(L)'
;MTRKKILGSHVKRLLSGVSDHGRRHLTEVETDLIQTGLLLEEAIEKLSFNFMAIHQTVEAEQATIQLLLDGGTATPEQRAQLEALQGQVGGYVNAAITSLQFQDMTSQLLDRTLKRVTGLREFLGTLGAHGAEMLPESDNEQIVELLGKVSMALAIQSLELRSVLRKAVSQQHLESGDIELF
;
A
#
# COMPACT_ATOMS: atom_id res chain seq x y z
N MET A 1 -7.77 -38.80 29.13
CA MET A 1 -6.48 -38.08 29.05
C MET A 1 -6.18 -37.44 30.41
N THR A 2 -4.93 -37.35 30.84
CA THR A 2 -4.57 -36.69 32.11
C THR A 2 -4.75 -35.17 32.01
N ARG A 3 -5.19 -34.48 33.08
CA ARG A 3 -5.44 -33.03 33.12
C ARG A 3 -4.28 -32.19 32.56
N LYS A 4 -3.03 -32.58 32.84
CA LYS A 4 -1.81 -31.96 32.28
C LYS A 4 -1.75 -32.00 30.74
N LYS A 5 -2.23 -33.08 30.10
CA LYS A 5 -2.25 -33.20 28.63
C LYS A 5 -3.28 -32.26 27.99
N ILE A 6 -4.39 -31.97 28.66
CA ILE A 6 -5.45 -31.07 28.17
C ILE A 6 -4.98 -29.62 28.26
N LEU A 7 -4.39 -29.23 29.38
CA LEU A 7 -3.81 -27.90 29.55
C LEU A 7 -2.71 -27.63 28.52
N GLY A 8 -1.77 -28.57 28.37
CA GLY A 8 -0.69 -28.46 27.39
C GLY A 8 -1.18 -28.32 25.95
N SER A 9 -2.28 -28.99 25.57
CA SER A 9 -2.85 -28.85 24.21
C SER A 9 -3.50 -27.49 23.99
N HIS A 10 -4.14 -26.91 25.01
CA HIS A 10 -4.75 -25.58 24.93
C HIS A 10 -3.69 -24.49 24.82
N VAL A 11 -2.65 -24.55 25.66
CA VAL A 11 -1.51 -23.63 25.59
C VAL A 11 -0.81 -23.74 24.23
N LYS A 12 -0.52 -24.96 23.76
CA LYS A 12 0.09 -25.16 22.44
C LYS A 12 -0.75 -24.53 21.33
N ARG A 13 -2.07 -24.75 21.33
CA ARG A 13 -2.99 -24.22 20.33
C ARG A 13 -3.04 -22.69 20.35
N LEU A 14 -3.07 -22.08 21.54
CA LEU A 14 -3.06 -20.64 21.68
C LEU A 14 -1.75 -20.05 21.15
N LEU A 15 -0.60 -20.58 21.60
CA LEU A 15 0.72 -20.08 21.18
C LEU A 15 0.96 -20.26 19.68
N SER A 16 0.57 -21.40 19.11
CA SER A 16 0.66 -21.60 17.66
C SER A 16 -0.28 -20.65 16.91
N GLY A 17 -1.50 -20.45 17.40
CA GLY A 17 -2.47 -19.53 16.78
C GLY A 17 -1.98 -18.09 16.78
N VAL A 18 -1.44 -17.61 17.90
CA VAL A 18 -0.86 -16.26 18.01
C VAL A 18 0.35 -16.10 17.12
N SER A 19 1.27 -17.07 17.12
CA SER A 19 2.47 -17.04 16.29
C SER A 19 2.15 -17.05 14.79
N ASP A 20 1.28 -17.96 14.34
CA ASP A 20 0.90 -18.08 12.93
C ASP A 20 0.14 -16.84 12.45
N HIS A 21 -0.73 -16.28 13.29
CA HIS A 21 -1.49 -15.08 12.97
C HIS A 21 -0.59 -13.84 12.91
N GLY A 22 0.25 -13.63 13.93
CA GLY A 22 1.23 -12.54 13.97
C GLY A 22 2.17 -12.59 12.77
N ARG A 23 2.76 -13.76 12.48
CA ARG A 23 3.66 -13.93 11.34
C ARG A 23 2.96 -13.57 10.02
N ARG A 24 1.75 -14.07 9.80
CA ARG A 24 1.00 -13.78 8.57
C ARG A 24 0.73 -12.29 8.39
N HIS A 25 0.25 -11.60 9.43
CA HIS A 25 -0.03 -10.16 9.33
C HIS A 25 1.22 -9.32 9.12
N LEU A 26 2.31 -9.67 9.79
CA LEU A 26 3.59 -8.98 9.62
C LEU A 26 4.18 -9.19 8.21
N THR A 27 4.14 -10.42 7.67
CA THR A 27 4.59 -10.69 6.30
C THR A 27 3.76 -9.91 5.27
N GLU A 28 2.45 -9.79 5.48
CA GLU A 28 1.60 -9.01 4.58
C GLU A 28 1.84 -7.51 4.68
N VAL A 29 2.10 -6.99 5.89
CA VAL A 29 2.52 -5.59 6.11
C VAL A 29 3.86 -5.34 5.41
N GLU A 30 4.83 -6.23 5.57
CA GLU A 30 6.13 -6.16 4.89
C GLU A 30 5.96 -6.13 3.37
N THR A 31 5.09 -6.98 2.82
CA THR A 31 4.78 -7.01 1.39
C THR A 31 4.14 -5.70 0.91
N ASP A 32 3.12 -5.20 1.62
CA ASP A 32 2.42 -3.96 1.29
C ASP A 32 3.40 -2.75 1.34
N LEU A 33 4.33 -2.73 2.30
CA LEU A 33 5.36 -1.68 2.43
C LEU A 33 6.44 -1.75 1.34
N ILE A 34 6.94 -2.95 1.01
CA ILE A 34 7.89 -3.14 -0.09
C ILE A 34 7.26 -2.66 -1.40
N GLN A 35 6.01 -3.04 -1.66
CA GLN A 35 5.28 -2.62 -2.85
C GLN A 35 5.08 -1.10 -2.90
N THR A 36 4.79 -0.47 -1.74
CA THR A 36 4.71 1.00 -1.64
C THR A 36 6.03 1.65 -2.03
N GLY A 37 7.17 1.11 -1.56
CA GLY A 37 8.50 1.61 -1.92
C GLY A 37 8.77 1.54 -3.43
N LEU A 38 8.47 0.40 -4.05
CA LEU A 38 8.66 0.21 -5.50
C LEU A 38 7.79 1.16 -6.34
N LEU A 39 6.52 1.35 -5.96
CA LEU A 39 5.62 2.29 -6.65
C LEU A 39 6.10 3.74 -6.53
N LEU A 40 6.63 4.13 -5.37
CA LEU A 40 7.19 5.46 -5.16
C LEU A 40 8.45 5.70 -6.01
N GLU A 41 9.33 4.71 -6.10
CA GLU A 41 10.53 4.78 -6.94
C GLU A 41 10.16 4.93 -8.42
N GLU A 42 9.29 4.07 -8.93
CA GLU A 42 8.79 4.14 -10.31
C GLU A 42 8.12 5.48 -10.62
N ALA A 43 7.33 6.00 -9.68
CA ALA A 43 6.68 7.29 -9.82
C ALA A 43 7.67 8.45 -9.89
N ILE A 44 8.68 8.46 -9.01
CA ILE A 44 9.73 9.49 -9.01
C ILE A 44 10.51 9.45 -10.32
N GLU A 45 10.88 8.26 -10.80
CA GLU A 45 11.57 8.10 -12.09
C GLU A 45 10.73 8.63 -13.25
N LYS A 46 9.46 8.23 -13.35
CA LYS A 46 8.56 8.69 -14.42
C LYS A 46 8.30 10.19 -14.38
N LEU A 47 8.05 10.75 -13.20
CA LEU A 47 7.87 12.19 -13.05
C LEU A 47 9.14 12.94 -13.43
N SER A 48 10.30 12.51 -12.92
CA SER A 48 11.59 13.13 -13.24
C SER A 48 11.88 13.08 -14.73
N PHE A 49 11.66 11.93 -15.37
CA PHE A 49 11.80 11.77 -16.81
C PHE A 49 10.91 12.74 -17.59
N ASN A 50 9.61 12.80 -17.27
CA ASN A 50 8.68 13.68 -17.98
C ASN A 50 9.03 15.16 -17.78
N PHE A 51 9.41 15.58 -16.56
CA PHE A 51 9.83 16.96 -16.30
C PHE A 51 11.11 17.33 -17.06
N MET A 52 12.11 16.45 -17.09
CA MET A 52 13.33 16.67 -17.88
C MET A 52 13.04 16.70 -19.37
N ALA A 53 12.16 15.83 -19.87
CA ALA A 53 11.77 15.82 -21.27
C ALA A 53 11.07 17.14 -21.65
N ILE A 54 10.12 17.63 -20.83
CA ILE A 54 9.50 18.95 -21.03
C ILE A 54 10.55 20.05 -21.09
N HIS A 55 11.49 20.08 -20.14
CA HIS A 55 12.55 21.08 -20.11
C HIS A 55 13.39 21.04 -21.38
N GLN A 56 13.88 19.87 -21.78
CA GLN A 56 14.72 19.70 -22.97
C GLN A 56 13.97 20.09 -24.25
N THR A 57 12.70 19.70 -24.37
CA THR A 57 11.84 20.04 -25.50
C THR A 57 11.63 21.55 -25.60
N VAL A 58 11.40 22.25 -24.48
CA VAL A 58 11.28 23.73 -24.47
C VAL A 58 12.63 24.42 -24.74
N GLU A 59 13.72 23.91 -24.17
CA GLU A 59 15.07 24.44 -24.37
C GLU A 59 15.53 24.33 -25.83
N ALA A 60 15.19 23.24 -26.52
CA ALA A 60 15.50 23.04 -27.93
C ALA A 60 14.90 24.14 -28.83
N GLU A 61 13.74 24.69 -28.47
CA GLU A 61 13.06 25.71 -29.26
C GLU A 61 13.35 27.15 -28.81
N GLN A 62 14.11 27.36 -27.73
CA GLN A 62 14.42 28.71 -27.22
C GLN A 62 15.10 29.60 -28.26
N ALA A 63 16.00 29.04 -29.08
CA ALA A 63 16.68 29.81 -30.13
C ALA A 63 15.69 30.31 -31.20
N THR A 64 14.73 29.47 -31.59
CA THR A 64 13.67 29.83 -32.55
C THR A 64 12.74 30.88 -31.95
N ILE A 65 12.38 30.75 -30.67
CA ILE A 65 11.56 31.73 -29.95
C ILE A 65 12.28 33.07 -29.87
N GLN A 66 13.56 33.08 -29.52
CA GLN A 66 14.37 34.30 -29.44
C GLN A 66 14.47 35.00 -30.81
N LEU A 67 14.71 34.23 -31.88
CA LEU A 67 14.71 34.75 -33.25
C LEU A 67 13.41 35.50 -33.60
N LEU A 68 12.26 34.92 -33.23
CA LEU A 68 10.95 35.53 -33.47
C LEU A 68 10.73 36.79 -32.62
N LEU A 69 11.16 36.79 -31.37
CA LEU A 69 11.08 37.96 -30.47
C LEU A 69 11.94 39.13 -30.97
N ASP A 70 13.09 38.84 -31.57
CA ASP A 70 13.98 39.84 -32.17
C ASP A 70 13.46 40.36 -33.53
N GLY A 71 12.28 39.93 -33.97
CA GLY A 71 11.64 40.33 -35.24
C GLY A 71 12.13 39.55 -36.47
N GLY A 72 12.87 38.46 -36.27
CA GLY A 72 13.29 37.56 -37.32
C GLY A 72 12.15 36.69 -37.85
N THR A 73 12.36 36.06 -39.01
CA THR A 73 11.40 35.11 -39.60
C THR A 73 11.91 33.68 -39.48
N ALA A 74 11.16 32.83 -38.76
CA ALA A 74 11.44 31.39 -38.67
C ALA A 74 11.24 30.69 -40.02
N THR A 75 12.13 29.74 -40.33
CA THR A 75 12.03 28.89 -41.53
C THR A 75 10.80 27.97 -41.45
N PRO A 76 10.34 27.39 -42.57
CA PRO A 76 9.25 26.40 -42.55
C PRO A 76 9.52 25.23 -41.60
N GLU A 77 10.77 24.76 -41.52
CA GLU A 77 11.18 23.67 -40.63
C GLU A 77 11.09 24.08 -39.16
N GLN A 78 11.56 25.28 -38.80
CA GLN A 78 11.47 25.83 -37.45
C GLN A 78 10.01 26.06 -37.02
N ARG A 79 9.15 26.47 -37.95
CA ARG A 79 7.70 26.60 -37.67
C ARG A 79 7.07 25.24 -37.40
N ALA A 80 7.39 24.23 -38.21
CA ALA A 80 6.90 22.87 -38.00
C ALA A 80 7.39 22.27 -36.67
N GLN A 81 8.62 22.57 -36.26
CA GLN A 81 9.17 22.16 -34.97
C GLN A 81 8.44 22.85 -33.79
N LEU A 82 8.17 24.15 -33.88
CA LEU A 82 7.36 24.87 -32.89
C LEU A 82 5.92 24.36 -32.79
N GLU A 83 5.30 23.96 -33.90
CA GLU A 83 3.97 23.33 -33.87
C GLU A 83 4.02 21.94 -33.21
N ALA A 84 5.05 21.15 -33.50
CA ALA A 84 5.26 19.84 -32.88
C ALA A 84 5.55 19.94 -31.36
N LEU A 85 6.22 21.02 -30.92
CA LEU A 85 6.53 21.30 -29.51
C LEU A 85 5.27 21.20 -28.64
N GLN A 86 4.17 21.81 -29.07
CA GLN A 86 2.92 21.81 -28.31
C GLN A 86 2.41 20.37 -28.08
N GLY A 87 2.46 19.53 -29.11
CA GLY A 87 2.06 18.13 -29.02
C GLY A 87 2.99 17.31 -28.12
N GLN A 88 4.29 17.53 -28.21
CA GLN A 88 5.28 16.84 -27.37
C GLN A 88 5.14 17.21 -25.89
N VAL A 89 5.07 18.51 -25.58
CA VAL A 89 4.85 18.99 -24.20
C VAL A 89 3.53 18.46 -23.66
N GLY A 90 2.45 18.50 -24.45
CA GLY A 90 1.16 17.92 -24.07
C GLY A 90 1.27 16.43 -23.74
N GLY A 91 2.02 15.67 -24.55
CA GLY A 91 2.28 14.25 -24.31
C GLY A 91 3.00 13.98 -22.99
N TYR A 92 4.09 14.69 -22.70
CA TYR A 92 4.83 14.54 -21.44
C TYR A 92 4.03 14.99 -20.21
N VAL A 93 3.25 16.07 -20.33
CA VAL A 93 2.35 16.52 -19.25
C VAL A 93 1.29 15.46 -18.97
N ASN A 94 0.65 14.90 -20.00
CA ASN A 94 -0.34 13.85 -19.82
C ASN A 94 0.29 12.60 -19.16
N ALA A 95 1.47 12.19 -19.61
CA ALA A 95 2.20 11.07 -19.01
C ALA A 95 2.56 11.33 -17.53
N ALA A 96 2.94 12.56 -17.18
CA ALA A 96 3.20 12.95 -15.81
C ALA A 96 1.93 12.92 -14.95
N ILE A 97 0.80 13.41 -15.48
CA ILE A 97 -0.51 13.37 -14.81
C ILE A 97 -0.95 11.92 -14.57
N THR A 98 -0.87 11.06 -15.58
CA THR A 98 -1.18 9.63 -15.42
C THR A 98 -0.27 8.99 -14.38
N SER A 99 1.00 9.38 -14.34
CA SER A 99 1.93 8.85 -13.34
C SER A 99 1.46 9.16 -11.92
N LEU A 100 0.84 10.32 -11.65
CA LEU A 100 0.31 10.70 -10.32
C LEU A 100 -0.70 9.71 -9.73
N GLN A 101 -1.27 8.81 -10.52
CA GLN A 101 -2.12 7.70 -10.02
C GLN A 101 -1.40 6.80 -8.99
N PHE A 102 -0.06 6.81 -8.96
CA PHE A 102 0.71 6.15 -7.90
C PHE A 102 0.28 6.61 -6.49
N GLN A 103 -0.18 7.85 -6.34
CA GLN A 103 -0.62 8.41 -5.06
C GLN A 103 -1.85 7.68 -4.52
N ASP A 104 -2.79 7.32 -5.39
CA ASP A 104 -3.96 6.55 -4.99
C ASP A 104 -3.55 5.12 -4.60
N MET A 105 -2.73 4.47 -5.42
CA MET A 105 -2.24 3.11 -5.15
C MET A 105 -1.45 3.02 -3.84
N THR A 106 -0.55 3.98 -3.59
CA THR A 106 0.22 4.03 -2.34
C THR A 106 -0.68 4.32 -1.14
N SER A 107 -1.68 5.20 -1.28
CA SER A 107 -2.67 5.45 -0.23
C SER A 107 -3.47 4.20 0.14
N GLN A 108 -3.87 3.39 -0.85
CA GLN A 108 -4.56 2.12 -0.62
C GLN A 108 -3.68 1.10 0.11
N LEU A 109 -2.40 0.97 -0.27
CA LEU A 109 -1.45 0.06 0.40
C LEU A 109 -1.15 0.49 1.84
N LEU A 110 -1.04 1.80 2.09
CA LEU A 110 -0.86 2.35 3.43
C LEU A 110 -2.11 2.13 4.31
N ASP A 111 -3.31 2.34 3.79
CA ASP A 111 -4.56 2.04 4.52
C ASP A 111 -4.67 0.55 4.87
N ARG A 112 -4.31 -0.34 3.93
CA ARG A 112 -4.23 -1.79 4.19
C ARG A 112 -3.21 -2.12 5.29
N THR A 113 -2.03 -1.51 5.20
CA THR A 113 -0.97 -1.67 6.20
C THR A 113 -1.47 -1.24 7.58
N LEU A 114 -2.10 -0.07 7.67
CA LEU A 114 -2.65 0.47 8.90
C LEU A 114 -3.73 -0.44 9.49
N LYS A 115 -4.65 -0.96 8.66
CA LYS A 115 -5.68 -1.92 9.09
C LYS A 115 -5.07 -3.21 9.62
N ARG A 116 -4.05 -3.76 8.96
CA ARG A 116 -3.35 -4.98 9.42
C ARG A 116 -2.64 -4.77 10.75
N VAL A 117 -1.91 -3.66 10.91
CA VAL A 117 -1.20 -3.32 12.15
C VAL A 117 -2.19 -3.05 13.29
N THR A 118 -3.26 -2.31 13.03
CA THR A 118 -4.30 -2.02 14.03
C THR A 118 -5.01 -3.30 14.47
N GLY A 119 -5.39 -4.16 13.53
CA GLY A 119 -6.00 -5.46 13.82
C GLY A 119 -5.07 -6.38 14.61
N LEU A 120 -3.76 -6.41 14.29
CA LEU A 120 -2.78 -7.17 15.05
C LEU A 120 -2.62 -6.62 16.48
N ARG A 121 -2.60 -5.29 16.65
CA ARG A 121 -2.55 -4.64 17.97
C ARG A 121 -3.78 -4.98 18.80
N GLU A 122 -4.97 -4.93 18.21
CA GLU A 122 -6.23 -5.29 18.89
C GLU A 122 -6.24 -6.77 19.27
N PHE A 123 -5.82 -7.66 18.36
CA PHE A 123 -5.65 -9.08 18.63
C PHE A 123 -4.73 -9.35 19.83
N LEU A 124 -3.56 -8.67 19.89
CA LEU A 124 -2.65 -8.78 21.03
C LEU A 124 -3.21 -8.14 22.30
N GLY A 125 -4.00 -7.06 22.18
CA GLY A 125 -4.71 -6.45 23.28
C GLY A 125 -5.75 -7.39 23.90
N THR A 126 -6.52 -8.11 23.08
CA THR A 126 -7.46 -9.14 23.53
C THR A 126 -6.73 -10.23 24.31
N LEU A 127 -5.58 -10.70 23.80
CA LEU A 127 -4.76 -11.69 24.49
C LEU A 127 -4.26 -11.18 25.85
N GLY A 128 -3.80 -9.92 25.91
CA GLY A 128 -3.32 -9.30 27.15
C GLY A 128 -4.42 -9.13 28.20
N ALA A 129 -5.61 -8.67 27.79
CA ALA A 129 -6.76 -8.46 28.68
C ALA A 129 -7.21 -9.76 29.34
N HIS A 130 -7.39 -10.83 28.57
CA HIS A 130 -7.78 -12.13 29.11
C HIS A 130 -6.63 -12.83 29.86
N GLY A 131 -5.37 -12.55 29.51
CA GLY A 131 -4.21 -13.00 30.27
C GLY A 131 -4.15 -12.39 31.67
N ALA A 132 -4.58 -11.12 31.83
CA ALA A 132 -4.64 -10.46 33.13
C ALA A 132 -5.73 -11.04 34.05
N GLU A 133 -6.74 -11.70 33.51
CA GLU A 133 -7.77 -12.42 34.27
C GLU A 133 -7.26 -13.76 34.83
N MET A 134 -6.11 -14.26 34.37
CA MET A 134 -5.47 -15.46 34.93
C MET A 134 -4.77 -15.13 36.25
N LEU A 135 -5.37 -15.56 37.36
CA LEU A 135 -4.74 -15.44 38.68
C LEU A 135 -3.70 -16.57 38.89
N PRO A 136 -2.61 -16.32 39.64
CA PRO A 136 -1.62 -17.35 39.96
C PRO A 136 -2.20 -18.58 40.68
N GLU A 137 -3.33 -18.41 41.37
CA GLU A 137 -4.01 -19.44 42.15
C GLU A 137 -5.15 -20.13 41.37
N SER A 138 -5.37 -19.79 40.10
CA SER A 138 -6.42 -20.40 39.28
C SER A 138 -6.16 -21.90 39.07
N ASP A 139 -7.20 -22.73 39.27
CA ASP A 139 -7.10 -24.15 38.98
C ASP A 139 -7.05 -24.40 37.46
N ASN A 140 -6.49 -25.55 37.08
CA ASN A 140 -6.31 -25.99 35.71
C ASN A 140 -7.60 -25.97 34.88
N GLU A 141 -8.76 -26.21 35.49
CA GLU A 141 -10.06 -26.18 34.81
C GLU A 141 -10.46 -24.74 34.43
N GLN A 142 -10.27 -23.78 35.34
CA GLN A 142 -10.47 -22.35 35.08
C GLN A 142 -9.51 -21.84 34.01
N ILE A 143 -8.24 -22.26 34.08
CA ILE A 143 -7.22 -21.93 33.08
C ILE A 143 -7.60 -22.46 31.69
N VAL A 144 -8.03 -23.72 31.60
CA VAL A 144 -8.44 -24.33 30.32
C VAL A 144 -9.66 -23.61 29.73
N GLU A 145 -10.63 -23.24 30.57
CA GLU A 145 -11.81 -22.48 30.13
C GLU A 145 -11.42 -21.11 29.58
N LEU A 146 -10.56 -20.38 30.29
CA LEU A 146 -10.08 -19.06 29.88
C LEU A 146 -9.25 -19.14 28.59
N LEU A 147 -8.30 -20.08 28.47
CA LEU A 147 -7.56 -20.33 27.23
C LEU A 147 -8.49 -20.68 26.05
N GLY A 148 -9.58 -21.40 26.33
CA GLY A 148 -10.63 -21.69 25.36
C GLY A 148 -11.33 -20.43 24.86
N LYS A 149 -11.77 -19.55 25.78
CA LYS A 149 -12.40 -18.26 25.47
C LYS A 149 -11.47 -17.37 24.65
N VAL A 150 -10.21 -17.25 25.05
CA VAL A 150 -9.19 -16.49 24.30
C VAL A 150 -9.02 -17.04 22.90
N SER A 151 -8.83 -18.36 22.77
CA SER A 151 -8.68 -19.00 21.46
C SER A 151 -9.87 -18.72 20.53
N MET A 152 -11.09 -18.69 21.07
CA MET A 152 -12.30 -18.39 20.31
C MET A 152 -12.39 -16.92 19.91
N ALA A 153 -12.14 -15.98 20.84
CA ALA A 153 -12.14 -14.56 20.56
C ALA A 153 -11.11 -14.19 19.48
N LEU A 154 -9.90 -14.74 19.59
CA LEU A 154 -8.83 -14.56 18.61
C LEU A 154 -9.20 -15.13 17.22
N ALA A 155 -9.91 -16.27 17.17
CA ALA A 155 -10.37 -16.84 15.91
C ALA A 155 -11.43 -15.96 15.21
N ILE A 156 -12.34 -15.35 15.98
CA ILE A 156 -13.36 -14.43 15.46
C ILE A 156 -12.70 -13.16 14.89
N GLN A 157 -11.84 -12.50 15.66
CA GLN A 157 -11.12 -11.29 15.21
C GLN A 157 -10.30 -11.54 13.94
N SER A 158 -9.64 -12.71 13.86
CA SER A 158 -8.89 -13.12 12.67
C SER A 158 -9.79 -13.25 11.43
N LEU A 159 -11.01 -13.77 11.58
CA LEU A 159 -11.97 -13.89 10.47
C LEU A 159 -12.49 -12.52 10.02
N GLU A 160 -12.81 -11.64 10.97
CA GLU A 160 -13.28 -10.28 10.70
C GLU A 160 -12.23 -9.46 9.96
N LEU A 161 -10.99 -9.48 10.43
CA LEU A 161 -9.87 -8.78 9.79
C LEU A 161 -9.67 -9.26 8.36
N ARG A 162 -9.74 -10.57 8.11
CA ARG A 162 -9.67 -11.12 6.74
C ARG A 162 -10.84 -10.67 5.86
N SER A 163 -12.04 -10.58 6.42
CA SER A 163 -13.24 -10.11 5.69
C SER A 163 -13.09 -8.65 5.26
N VAL A 164 -12.63 -7.77 6.16
CA VAL A 164 -12.38 -6.36 5.86
C VAL A 164 -11.31 -6.20 4.80
N LEU A 165 -10.20 -6.95 4.89
CA LEU A 165 -9.11 -6.88 3.93
C LEU A 165 -9.49 -7.39 2.54
N ARG A 166 -10.36 -8.41 2.45
CA ARG A 166 -10.81 -8.94 1.14
C ARG A 166 -11.68 -7.96 0.36
N LYS A 167 -12.45 -7.11 1.05
CA LYS A 167 -13.32 -6.11 0.43
C LYS A 167 -12.58 -4.88 -0.10
N ALA A 168 -11.30 -4.70 0.24
CA ALA A 168 -10.54 -3.49 -0.04
C ALA A 168 -9.77 -3.49 -1.37
N VAL A 169 -9.92 -4.51 -2.23
CA VAL A 169 -9.15 -4.64 -3.49
C VAL A 169 -10.01 -4.26 -4.69
N SER A 170 -9.68 -3.16 -5.40
CA SER A 170 -10.28 -2.87 -6.71
C SER A 170 -9.31 -2.48 -7.83
N GLN A 171 -8.01 -2.29 -7.58
CA GLN A 171 -7.07 -1.94 -8.66
C GLN A 171 -5.67 -2.53 -8.43
N GLN A 172 -5.14 -3.23 -9.44
CA GLN A 172 -3.85 -3.92 -9.37
C GLN A 172 -2.77 -3.32 -10.30
N HIS A 173 -3.15 -2.44 -11.22
CA HIS A 173 -2.25 -1.87 -12.23
C HIS A 173 -2.55 -0.40 -12.50
N LEU A 174 -1.48 0.39 -12.71
CA LEU A 174 -1.54 1.79 -13.15
C LEU A 174 -2.27 1.95 -14.50
N GLU A 175 -2.30 0.92 -15.35
CA GLU A 175 -2.90 0.98 -16.69
C GLU A 175 -4.41 0.72 -16.74
N SER A 176 -5.06 0.33 -15.63
CA SER A 176 -6.46 -0.16 -15.67
C SER A 176 -7.52 0.89 -15.31
N GLY A 177 -7.21 2.18 -15.36
CA GLY A 177 -8.17 3.26 -15.13
C GLY A 177 -8.27 4.17 -16.34
N ASP A 178 -9.25 3.91 -17.21
CA ASP A 178 -9.65 4.89 -18.24
C ASP A 178 -10.04 6.19 -17.55
N ILE A 179 -9.32 7.26 -17.86
CA ILE A 179 -9.72 8.62 -17.48
C ILE A 179 -10.76 9.07 -18.51
N GLU A 180 -12.03 9.14 -18.11
CA GLU A 180 -12.97 10.05 -18.79
C GLU A 180 -12.44 11.48 -18.59
N LEU A 181 -11.80 12.01 -19.63
CA LEU A 181 -11.44 13.41 -19.74
C LEU A 181 -12.75 14.21 -19.81
N PHE A 182 -13.07 14.95 -18.75
CA PHE A 182 -14.05 16.03 -18.79
C PHE A 182 -13.46 17.27 -19.48
#